data_AF-A0A377KPP6-F1
#
_entry.id   AF-A0A377KPP6-F1
#
_cell.length_a   1.000
_cell.length_b   1.000
_cell.length_c   1.000
_cell.angle_alpha   90.00
_cell.angle_beta   90.00
_cell.angle_gamma   90.00
#
_symmetry.space_group_name_H-M   'P 1'
#
loop_
_entity.id
_entity.type
_entity.pdbx_description
1 polymer ?
#
loop_
_entity_poly.entity_id
_entity_poly.type
_entity_poly.pdbx_seq_one_letter_code
_entity_poly.pdbx_strand_id
1 'polypeptide(L)'
;MERDVINLAGKLKQKYNSANPFIICEQMGIQIKYVPFMNNPKGQFQELLGRSVILLSHELKESEERFYICAHELGHAIFHKGLSSYYVSTRNSRSKSESEANCFAANLIVSLYKEDNDRYPRKVEELTNLYGLPESVYRFLI
;
A
#
# COMPACT_ATOMS: atom_id res chain seq x y z
N MET A 1 -4.41 3.27 16.74
CA MET A 1 -3.23 3.00 15.89
C MET A 1 -3.64 2.17 14.67
N GLU A 2 -3.93 0.87 14.79
CA GLU A 2 -4.38 0.06 13.63
C GLU A 2 -5.78 0.44 13.13
N ARG A 3 -6.76 0.62 14.03
CA ARG A 3 -8.11 1.09 13.66
C ARG A 3 -8.08 2.40 12.86
N ASP A 4 -7.15 3.30 13.18
CA ASP A 4 -7.00 4.58 12.48
C ASP A 4 -6.46 4.38 11.06
N VAL A 5 -5.52 3.44 10.89
CA VAL A 5 -4.98 3.03 9.59
C VAL A 5 -6.07 2.39 8.71
N ILE A 6 -6.90 1.53 9.29
CA ILE A 6 -8.02 0.88 8.59
C ILE A 6 -9.04 1.93 8.13
N ASN A 7 -9.41 2.85 9.02
CA ASN A 7 -10.30 3.95 8.67
C ASN A 7 -9.72 4.84 7.56
N LEU A 8 -8.40 5.04 7.55
CA LEU A 8 -7.71 5.80 6.52
C LEU A 8 -7.79 5.11 5.15
N ALA A 9 -7.60 3.79 5.08
CA ALA A 9 -7.78 3.03 3.84
C ALA A 9 -9.20 3.20 3.28
N GLY A 10 -10.21 3.10 4.14
CA GLY A 10 -11.61 3.34 3.75
C GLY A 10 -11.86 4.77 3.25
N LYS A 11 -11.31 5.79 3.91
CA LYS A 11 -11.42 7.20 3.50
C LYS A 11 -10.74 7.46 2.15
N LEU A 12 -9.56 6.88 1.92
CA LEU A 12 -8.83 7.06 0.66
C LEU A 12 -9.57 6.39 -0.49
N LYS A 13 -10.12 5.20 -0.28
CA LYS A 13 -11.01 4.55 -1.26
C LYS A 13 -12.17 5.48 -1.64
N GLN A 14 -12.85 6.06 -0.66
CA GLN A 14 -13.96 6.98 -0.92
C GLN A 14 -13.50 8.25 -1.66
N LYS A 15 -12.35 8.80 -1.27
CA LYS A 15 -11.80 10.03 -1.87
C LYS A 15 -11.41 9.84 -3.33
N TYR A 16 -10.78 8.72 -3.68
CA TYR A 16 -10.26 8.45 -5.01
C TYR A 16 -11.16 7.53 -5.85
N ASN A 17 -12.28 7.11 -5.26
CA ASN A 17 -13.26 6.20 -5.86
C ASN A 17 -12.64 4.91 -6.42
N SER A 18 -11.57 4.43 -5.79
CA SER A 18 -10.93 3.15 -6.11
C SER A 18 -10.07 2.70 -4.95
N ALA A 19 -9.93 1.39 -4.78
CA ALA A 19 -8.96 0.75 -3.90
C ALA A 19 -7.69 0.30 -4.62
N ASN A 20 -7.60 0.48 -5.94
CA ASN A 20 -6.41 0.09 -6.70
C ASN A 20 -5.25 1.06 -6.36
N PRO A 21 -4.12 0.56 -5.81
CA PRO A 21 -3.03 1.42 -5.37
C PRO A 21 -2.39 2.21 -6.52
N PHE A 22 -2.40 1.69 -7.76
CA PHE A 22 -1.89 2.40 -8.92
C PHE A 22 -2.77 3.60 -9.30
N ILE A 23 -4.10 3.41 -9.28
CA ILE A 23 -5.07 4.49 -9.54
C ILE A 23 -4.97 5.56 -8.45
N ILE A 24 -4.87 5.15 -7.19
CA ILE A 24 -4.71 6.09 -6.08
C ILE A 24 -3.41 6.89 -6.23
N CYS A 25 -2.29 6.23 -6.56
CA CYS A 25 -1.02 6.92 -6.79
C CYS A 25 -1.11 7.94 -7.91
N GLU A 26 -1.71 7.57 -9.05
CA GLU A 26 -1.93 8.47 -10.18
C GLU A 26 -2.73 9.71 -9.76
N GLN A 27 -3.88 9.54 -9.11
CA GLN A 27 -4.72 10.64 -8.65
C GLN A 27 -4.05 11.51 -7.57
N MET A 28 -3.14 10.93 -6.79
CA MET A 28 -2.31 11.65 -5.82
C MET A 28 -1.12 12.39 -6.46
N GLY A 29 -0.87 12.22 -7.76
CA GLY A 29 0.32 12.73 -8.43
C GLY A 29 1.62 12.05 -7.97
N ILE A 30 1.53 10.82 -7.44
CA ILE A 30 2.69 10.00 -7.08
C ILE A 30 3.11 9.22 -8.33
N GLN A 31 4.33 9.47 -8.81
CA GLN A 31 4.84 8.78 -9.99
C GLN A 31 5.28 7.36 -9.64
N ILE A 32 4.88 6.37 -10.43
CA ILE A 32 5.37 4.99 -10.30
C ILE A 32 6.43 4.74 -11.38
N LYS A 33 7.58 4.17 -11.00
CA LYS A 33 8.63 3.75 -11.94
C LYS A 33 9.10 2.35 -11.63
N TYR A 34 9.21 1.53 -12.68
CA TYR A 34 9.89 0.24 -12.58
C TYR A 34 11.39 0.44 -12.80
N VAL A 35 12.20 -0.11 -11.91
CA VAL A 35 13.67 0.04 -11.89
C VAL A 35 14.36 -1.31 -11.64
N PRO A 36 15.62 -1.48 -12.06
CA PRO A 36 16.39 -2.67 -11.74
C PRO A 36 16.80 -2.62 -10.27
N PHE A 37 16.08 -3.32 -9.40
CA PHE A 37 16.54 -3.64 -8.05
C PHE A 37 17.42 -4.89 -8.10
N MET A 38 18.54 -4.87 -7.37
CA MET A 38 19.48 -6.00 -7.39
C MET A 38 19.01 -7.19 -6.54
N ASN A 39 18.25 -6.95 -5.46
CA ASN A 39 17.70 -7.99 -4.57
C ASN A 39 16.48 -7.45 -3.80
N ASN A 40 16.73 -6.70 -2.72
CA ASN A 40 15.74 -6.06 -1.86
C ASN A 40 16.12 -4.59 -1.62
N PRO A 41 15.13 -3.71 -1.35
CA PRO A 41 13.69 -3.98 -1.32
C PRO A 41 13.08 -4.12 -2.72
N LYS A 42 11.89 -4.73 -2.84
CA LYS A 42 11.14 -4.84 -4.12
C LYS A 42 10.35 -3.57 -4.45
N GLY A 43 10.14 -2.70 -3.48
CA GLY A 43 9.49 -1.40 -3.59
C GLY A 43 10.23 -0.36 -2.76
N GLN A 44 10.12 0.91 -3.13
CA GLN A 44 10.61 2.01 -2.30
C GLN A 44 9.90 3.32 -2.64
N PHE A 45 9.28 3.94 -1.63
CA PHE A 45 8.82 5.32 -1.69
C PHE A 45 9.97 6.31 -1.44
N GLN A 46 10.03 7.37 -2.26
CA GLN A 46 10.99 8.47 -2.12
C GLN A 46 10.37 9.81 -2.56
N GLU A 47 10.92 10.90 -2.03
CA GLU A 47 10.67 12.24 -2.55
C GLU A 47 11.89 12.72 -3.33
N LEU A 48 11.73 12.94 -4.64
CA LEU A 48 12.77 13.40 -5.54
C LEU A 48 12.40 14.77 -6.08
N LEU A 49 13.21 15.79 -5.76
CA LEU A 49 13.01 17.18 -6.20
C LEU A 49 11.59 17.71 -5.89
N GLY A 50 11.07 17.39 -4.70
CA GLY A 50 9.73 17.79 -4.27
C GLY A 50 8.57 16.98 -4.89
N ARG A 51 8.88 15.92 -5.66
CA ARG A 51 7.87 15.02 -6.24
C ARG A 51 7.93 13.66 -5.57
N SER A 52 6.76 13.12 -5.25
CA SER A 52 6.64 11.76 -4.72
C SER A 52 6.78 10.72 -5.81
N VAL A 53 7.63 9.74 -5.56
CA VAL A 53 7.89 8.64 -6.48
C VAL A 53 7.86 7.33 -5.71
N ILE A 54 7.18 6.33 -6.26
CA ILE A 54 7.27 4.94 -5.85
C ILE A 54 8.09 4.20 -6.90
N LEU A 55 9.19 3.61 -6.47
CA LEU A 55 10.01 2.74 -7.30
C LEU A 55 9.60 1.29 -7.04
N LEU A 56 9.38 0.52 -8.09
CA LEU A 56 9.08 -0.92 -8.04
C LEU A 56 10.13 -1.72 -8.80
N SER A 57 10.45 -2.93 -8.36
CA SER A 57 11.35 -3.83 -9.08
C SER A 57 10.78 -4.15 -10.46
N HIS A 58 11.61 -4.19 -11.51
CA HIS A 58 11.20 -4.70 -12.83
C HIS A 58 10.58 -6.11 -12.78
N GLU A 59 10.99 -6.94 -11.83
CA GLU A 59 10.42 -8.27 -11.62
C GLU A 59 8.93 -8.24 -11.26
N LEU A 60 8.45 -7.12 -10.71
CA LEU A 60 7.05 -6.93 -10.35
C LEU A 60 6.16 -6.55 -11.53
N LYS A 61 6.71 -6.22 -12.71
CA LYS A 61 5.93 -5.59 -13.79
C LYS A 61 4.70 -6.41 -14.20
N GLU A 62 4.87 -7.73 -14.28
CA GLU A 62 3.80 -8.67 -14.63
C GLU A 62 3.41 -9.58 -13.43
N SER A 63 3.91 -9.31 -12.23
CA SER A 63 3.61 -10.10 -11.03
C SER A 63 2.46 -9.47 -10.26
N GLU A 64 1.53 -10.28 -9.75
CA GLU A 64 0.44 -9.81 -8.89
C GLU A 64 0.95 -9.22 -7.56
N GLU A 65 2.15 -9.59 -7.14
CA GLU A 65 2.87 -8.98 -6.00
C GLU A 65 3.01 -7.46 -6.11
N ARG A 66 2.95 -6.91 -7.32
CA ARG A 66 2.98 -5.45 -7.56
C ARG A 66 1.88 -4.71 -6.81
N PHE A 67 0.70 -5.32 -6.62
CA PHE A 67 -0.42 -4.68 -5.94
C PHE A 67 -0.13 -4.46 -4.47
N TYR A 68 0.26 -5.52 -3.75
CA TYR A 68 0.65 -5.39 -2.35
C TYR A 68 1.84 -4.45 -2.16
N ILE A 69 2.91 -4.60 -2.96
CA ILE A 69 4.11 -3.76 -2.79
C ILE A 69 3.79 -2.29 -3.09
N CYS A 70 3.03 -1.99 -4.15
CA CYS A 70 2.61 -0.62 -4.42
C CYS A 70 1.71 -0.06 -3.30
N ALA A 71 0.78 -0.87 -2.76
CA ALA A 71 -0.07 -0.45 -1.65
C ALA A 71 0.73 -0.17 -0.37
N HIS A 72 1.78 -0.96 -0.11
CA HIS A 72 2.70 -0.78 1.01
C HIS A 72 3.46 0.54 0.89
N GLU A 73 4.09 0.81 -0.26
CA GLU A 73 4.81 2.07 -0.50
C GLU A 73 3.88 3.29 -0.53
N LEU A 74 2.65 3.12 -1.01
CA LEU A 74 1.60 4.15 -0.91
C LEU A 74 1.28 4.46 0.56
N GLY A 75 1.19 3.43 1.41
CA GLY A 75 1.09 3.60 2.86
C GLY A 75 2.19 4.50 3.41
N HIS A 76 3.45 4.20 3.07
CA HIS A 76 4.58 5.08 3.43
C HIS A 76 4.42 6.52 2.93
N ALA A 77 4.01 6.71 1.69
CA ALA A 77 3.79 8.04 1.12
C ALA A 77 2.76 8.85 1.91
N ILE A 78 1.66 8.21 2.32
CA ILE A 78 0.57 8.86 3.07
C ILE A 78 1.02 9.23 4.49
N PHE A 79 1.70 8.32 5.19
CA PHE A 79 2.16 8.55 6.56
C PHE A 79 3.33 9.55 6.61
N HIS A 80 4.26 9.48 5.65
CA HIS A 80 5.40 10.39 5.59
C HIS A 80 4.99 11.84 5.32
N LYS A 81 3.97 12.06 4.47
CA LYS A 81 3.46 13.41 4.18
C LYS A 81 2.60 14.03 5.27
N GLY A 82 2.38 13.33 6.39
CA GLY A 82 1.49 13.83 7.46
C GLY A 82 0.06 14.09 6.96
N LEU A 83 -0.37 13.44 5.87
CA LEU A 83 -1.73 13.55 5.34
C LEU A 83 -2.76 12.90 6.28
N SER A 84 -2.30 12.08 7.22
CA SER A 84 -3.01 11.82 8.46
C SER A 84 -2.76 13.00 9.41
N SER A 85 -3.79 13.79 9.70
CA SER A 85 -3.75 14.95 10.62
C SER A 85 -3.38 14.62 12.07
N TYR A 86 -2.80 13.45 12.33
CA TYR A 86 -2.63 12.82 13.63
C TYR A 86 -1.21 12.32 13.94
N TYR A 87 -0.25 12.38 13.01
CA TYR A 87 1.10 11.84 13.24
C TYR A 87 2.12 12.93 13.59
N VAL A 88 2.34 13.11 14.90
CA VAL A 88 3.51 13.80 15.45
C VAL A 88 4.73 12.88 15.29
N SER A 89 5.73 13.37 14.55
CA SER A 89 6.99 12.67 14.30
C SER A 89 7.73 12.36 15.60
N THR A 90 7.76 11.09 16.02
CA THR A 90 8.70 10.61 17.03
C THR A 90 9.50 9.45 16.46
N ARG A 91 10.82 9.66 16.42
CA ARG A 91 11.89 8.89 15.76
C ARG A 91 12.14 7.45 16.29
N ASN A 92 11.15 6.81 16.93
CA ASN A 92 11.20 5.39 17.27
C ASN A 92 10.57 4.53 16.15
N SER A 93 10.81 4.92 14.90
CA SER A 93 9.74 5.07 13.90
C SER A 93 9.70 4.02 12.80
N ARG A 94 10.75 3.22 12.60
CA ARG A 94 10.82 2.33 11.41
C ARG A 94 9.88 1.13 11.52
N SER A 95 10.03 0.29 12.55
CA SER A 95 9.17 -0.90 12.73
C SER A 95 7.68 -0.54 12.82
N LYS A 96 7.37 0.58 13.47
CA LYS A 96 6.02 1.13 13.54
C LYS A 96 5.52 1.56 12.15
N SER A 97 6.31 2.31 11.39
CA SER A 97 5.95 2.72 10.02
C SER A 97 5.75 1.53 9.09
N GLU A 98 6.59 0.49 9.17
CA GLU A 98 6.44 -0.75 8.40
C GLU A 98 5.14 -1.47 8.79
N SER A 99 4.84 -1.54 10.09
CA SER A 99 3.60 -2.16 10.59
C SER A 99 2.35 -1.39 10.12
N GLU A 100 2.40 -0.07 10.11
CA GLU A 100 1.32 0.80 9.62
C GLU A 100 1.15 0.68 8.10
N ALA A 101 2.24 0.66 7.34
CA ALA A 101 2.22 0.42 5.90
C ALA A 101 1.65 -0.96 5.55
N ASN A 102 2.04 -2.00 6.31
CA ASN A 102 1.49 -3.35 6.16
C ASN A 102 0.01 -3.43 6.48
N CYS A 103 -0.42 -2.82 7.59
CA CYS A 103 -1.84 -2.76 7.98
C CYS A 103 -2.66 -2.02 6.92
N PHE A 104 -2.16 -0.89 6.44
CA PHE A 104 -2.78 -0.12 5.37
C PHE A 104 -2.92 -0.95 4.09
N ALA A 105 -1.83 -1.55 3.62
CA ALA A 105 -1.81 -2.34 2.39
C ALA A 105 -2.79 -3.51 2.48
N ALA A 106 -2.78 -4.29 3.57
CA ALA A 106 -3.68 -5.42 3.75
C ALA A 106 -5.16 -5.02 3.61
N ASN A 107 -5.56 -3.92 4.27
CA ASN A 107 -6.95 -3.45 4.25
C ASN A 107 -7.34 -2.81 2.90
N LEU A 108 -6.39 -2.17 2.22
CA LEU A 108 -6.60 -1.67 0.86
C LEU A 108 -6.78 -2.82 -0.13
N ILE A 109 -5.98 -3.88 -0.02
CA ILE A 109 -6.08 -5.08 -0.87
C ILE A 109 -7.42 -5.82 -0.66
N VAL A 110 -7.91 -5.95 0.57
CA VAL A 110 -9.28 -6.49 0.80
C VAL A 110 -10.34 -5.64 0.11
N SER A 111 -10.16 -4.32 0.13
CA SER A 111 -11.08 -3.38 -0.51
C SER A 111 -11.01 -3.44 -2.04
N LEU A 112 -9.82 -3.70 -2.59
CA LEU A 112 -9.57 -3.91 -4.02
C LEU A 112 -10.16 -5.23 -4.49
N TYR A 113 -9.96 -6.31 -3.73
CA TYR A 113 -10.60 -7.59 -4.01
C TYR A 113 -12.13 -7.42 -4.13
N LYS A 114 -12.74 -6.71 -3.19
CA LYS A 114 -14.19 -6.44 -3.22
C LYS A 114 -14.60 -5.60 -4.43
N GLU A 115 -13.79 -4.62 -4.81
CA GLU A 115 -14.03 -3.78 -5.99
C GLU A 115 -14.00 -4.59 -7.28
N ASP A 116 -13.01 -5.47 -7.44
CA ASP A 116 -12.83 -6.26 -8.66
C ASP A 116 -13.81 -7.44 -8.78
N ASN A 117 -14.26 -8.00 -7.66
CA ASN A 117 -15.05 -9.24 -7.63
C ASN A 117 -16.50 -9.06 -7.16
N ASP A 118 -16.89 -7.86 -6.77
CA ASP A 118 -18.19 -7.52 -6.16
C ASP A 118 -18.58 -8.40 -4.95
N ARG A 119 -17.56 -8.92 -4.24
CA ARG A 119 -17.72 -9.76 -3.04
C ARG A 119 -16.50 -9.70 -2.15
N TYR A 120 -16.65 -10.04 -0.87
CA TYR A 120 -15.49 -10.26 0.01
C TYR A 120 -14.80 -11.60 -0.29
N PRO A 121 -13.50 -11.72 -0.01
CA PRO A 121 -12.78 -12.99 -0.14
C PRO A 121 -13.38 -14.01 0.81
N ARG A 122 -13.50 -15.27 0.37
CA ARG A 122 -13.94 -16.41 1.21
C ARG A 122 -12.75 -17.11 1.84
N LYS A 123 -11.58 -17.01 1.22
CA LYS A 123 -10.30 -17.58 1.64
C LYS A 123 -9.21 -16.52 1.53
N VAL A 124 -8.31 -16.47 2.50
CA VAL A 124 -7.26 -15.45 2.55
C VAL A 124 -6.28 -15.61 1.38
N GLU A 125 -6.06 -16.84 0.94
CA GLU A 125 -5.23 -17.21 -0.20
C GLU A 125 -5.72 -16.57 -1.52
N GLU A 126 -6.99 -16.18 -1.62
CA GLU A 126 -7.49 -15.44 -2.78
C GLU A 126 -6.81 -14.05 -2.88
N LEU A 127 -6.52 -13.41 -1.75
CA LEU A 127 -5.81 -12.13 -1.71
C LEU A 127 -4.34 -12.29 -2.11
N THR A 128 -3.74 -13.41 -1.74
CA THR A 128 -2.35 -13.74 -2.06
C THR A 128 -2.18 -14.06 -3.53
N ASN A 129 -3.06 -14.90 -4.07
CA ASN A 129 -2.95 -15.33 -5.45
C ASN A 129 -3.25 -14.21 -6.45
N LEU A 130 -4.20 -13.32 -6.13
CA LEU A 130 -4.63 -12.27 -7.05
C LEU A 130 -3.96 -10.91 -6.82
N TYR A 131 -3.41 -10.66 -5.63
CA TYR A 131 -2.84 -9.35 -5.29
C TYR A 131 -1.51 -9.43 -4.55
N GLY A 132 -0.97 -10.64 -4.39
CA GLY A 132 0.33 -10.91 -3.78
C GLY A 132 0.45 -10.50 -2.31
N LEU A 133 -0.67 -10.50 -1.57
CA LEU A 133 -0.66 -10.26 -0.13
C LEU A 133 0.14 -11.36 0.61
N PRO A 134 1.24 -11.07 1.31
CA PRO A 134 2.03 -12.10 1.97
C PRO A 134 1.35 -12.64 3.24
N GLU A 135 1.56 -13.92 3.56
CA GLU A 135 1.00 -14.55 4.77
C GLU A 135 1.38 -13.82 6.07
N SER A 136 2.58 -13.26 6.11
CA SER A 136 3.09 -12.53 7.28
C SER A 136 2.22 -11.32 7.67
N VAL A 137 1.42 -10.77 6.75
CA VAL A 137 0.54 -9.63 7.01
C VAL A 137 -0.93 -10.00 7.23
N TYR A 138 -1.29 -11.28 7.17
CA TYR A 138 -2.68 -11.73 7.40
C TYR A 138 -3.21 -11.35 8.77
N ARG A 139 -2.33 -11.17 9.75
CA ARG A 139 -2.66 -10.69 11.10
C ARG A 139 -3.36 -9.31 11.12
N PHE A 140 -3.28 -8.53 10.05
CA PHE A 140 -3.93 -7.23 9.92
C PHE A 140 -5.30 -7.27 9.22
N LEU A 141 -5.73 -8.45 8.78
CA LEU A 141 -7.05 -8.67 8.21
C LEU A 141 -8.06 -8.73 9.35
N ILE A 142 -9.11 -7.91 9.29
CA ILE A 142 -10.19 -7.82 10.27
C ILE A 142 -11.51 -8.14 9.59
#